data_AF-A0A941L0B3-F1
#
_entry.id   AF-A0A941L0B3-F1
#
_cell.length_a   1.000
_cell.length_b   1.000
_cell.length_c   1.000
_cell.angle_alpha   90.00
_cell.angle_beta   90.00
_cell.angle_gamma   90.00
#
_symmetry.space_group_name_H-M   'P 1'
#
loop_
_entity.id
_entity.type
_entity.pdbx_description
1 polymer ?
#
loop_
_entity_poly.entity_id
_entity_poly.type
_entity_poly.pdbx_seq_one_letter_code
_entity_poly.pdbx_strand_id
1 'polypeptide(L)' 'MTREKPTPPADYECCESECSPCVWDTYYEELNIWNAEQKAIREAADKATQTEQSE' A
#
# COMPACT_ATOMS: atom_id res chain seq x y z
N MET A 1 -10.30 -6.70 -7.58
CA MET A 1 -9.69 -7.08 -6.28
C MET A 1 -8.78 -5.94 -5.89
N THR A 2 -9.18 -5.11 -4.92
CA THR A 2 -8.30 -4.06 -4.36
C THR A 2 -7.26 -4.73 -3.49
N ARG A 3 -5.98 -4.40 -3.66
CA ARG A 3 -4.92 -4.94 -2.79
C ARG A 3 -5.21 -4.56 -1.34
N GLU A 4 -5.06 -5.53 -0.44
CA GLU A 4 -5.19 -5.28 0.99
C GLU A 4 -3.93 -4.60 1.53
N LYS A 5 -4.09 -3.80 2.60
CA LYS A 5 -2.95 -3.09 3.19
C LYS A 5 -1.99 -4.12 3.81
N PRO A 6 -0.69 -4.10 3.45
CA PRO A 6 0.25 -5.05 4.04
C PRO A 6 0.37 -4.82 5.55
N THR A 7 0.51 -5.92 6.29
CA THR A 7 0.70 -5.90 7.74
C THR A 7 2.19 -5.81 8.05
N PRO A 8 2.60 -4.92 8.97
CA PRO A 8 4.01 -4.81 9.34
C PRO A 8 4.47 -6.13 9.97
N PRO A 9 5.69 -6.61 9.64
CA PRO A 9 6.27 -7.75 10.31
C PRO A 9 6.50 -7.42 11.79
N ALA A 10 6.47 -8.44 12.64
CA ALA A 10 6.80 -8.25 14.04
C ALA A 10 8.32 -8.13 14.23
N ASP A 11 8.75 -7.50 15.32
CA ASP A 11 10.17 -7.24 15.58
C ASP A 11 11.00 -8.54 15.64
N TYR A 12 10.41 -9.65 16.08
CA TYR A 12 11.05 -10.97 16.12
C TYR A 12 11.15 -11.67 14.77
N GLU A 13 10.46 -11.20 13.74
CA GLU A 13 10.55 -11.74 12.36
C GLU A 13 11.74 -11.11 11.61
N CYS A 14 12.22 -9.96 12.09
CA CYS A 14 13.45 -9.35 11.62
C CYS A 14 14.63 -9.96 12.37
N CYS A 15 15.31 -10.93 11.76
CA CYS A 15 16.58 -11.42 12.28
C CYS A 15 17.66 -10.36 11.96
N GLU A 16 17.82 -9.39 12.86
CA GLU A 16 18.63 -8.15 12.78
C GLU A 16 20.12 -8.31 12.38
N SER A 17 20.58 -9.51 12.03
CA SER A 17 21.98 -9.81 11.69
C SER A 17 22.21 -10.46 10.31
N GLU A 18 21.35 -11.38 9.84
CA GLU A 18 21.75 -12.27 8.73
C GLU A 18 20.62 -12.76 7.79
N CYS A 19 19.34 -12.43 8.05
CA CYS A 19 18.27 -12.82 7.12
C CYS A 19 18.21 -11.86 5.93
N SER A 20 18.72 -12.30 4.78
CA SER A 20 18.49 -11.65 3.49
C SER A 20 17.53 -12.49 2.66
N PRO A 21 16.41 -11.91 2.17
CA PRO A 21 16.01 -10.50 2.22
C PRO A 21 15.41 -10.08 3.57
N CYS A 22 15.58 -8.80 3.94
CA CYS A 22 14.97 -8.24 5.14
C CYS A 22 13.44 -8.23 4.99
N VAL A 23 12.71 -8.73 5.99
CA VAL A 23 11.24 -8.77 5.96
C VAL A 23 10.62 -7.36 5.79
N TRP A 24 11.35 -6.34 6.25
CA TRP A 24 10.96 -4.94 6.07
C TRP A 24 11.06 -4.47 4.63
N ASP A 25 12.04 -4.95 3.85
CA ASP A 25 12.19 -4.57 2.44
C ASP A 25 10.95 -4.98 1.64
N THR A 26 10.51 -6.24 1.81
CA THR A 26 9.30 -6.75 1.19
C THR A 26 8.07 -5.97 1.65
N TYR A 27 7.94 -5.71 2.96
CA TYR A 27 6.83 -4.93 3.50
C TYR A 27 6.75 -3.53 2.89
N TYR A 28 7.88 -2.81 2.79
CA TYR A 28 7.90 -1.46 2.22
C TYR A 28 7.59 -1.46 0.72
N GLU A 29 8.06 -2.47 -0.02
CA GLU A 29 7.72 -2.62 -1.44
C GLU A 29 6.21 -2.79 -1.63
N GLU A 30 5.59 -3.71 -0.88
CA GLU A 30 4.15 -3.93 -0.95
C GLU A 30 3.35 -2.72 -0.47
N LEU A 31 3.83 -2.05 0.57
CA LEU A 31 3.18 -0.85 1.12
C LEU A 31 3.22 0.30 0.11
N ASN A 32 4.31 0.44 -0.63
CA ASN A 32 4.43 1.44 -1.69
C ASN A 32 3.41 1.18 -2.81
N ILE A 33 3.28 -0.07 -3.24
CA ILE A 33 2.30 -0.45 -4.27
C ILE A 33 0.87 -0.18 -3.77
N TRP A 34 0.56 -0.59 -2.55
CA TRP A 34 -0.75 -0.35 -1.95
C TRP A 34 -1.07 1.16 -1.87
N ASN A 35 -0.12 1.99 -1.42
CA ASN A 35 -0.33 3.43 -1.36
C ASN A 35 -0.59 4.04 -2.75
N ALA A 36 0.13 3.58 -3.78
CA ALA A 36 -0.08 4.04 -5.16
C ALA A 36 -1.48 3.67 -5.66
N GLU A 37 -1.95 2.45 -5.40
CA GLU A 37 -3.32 2.02 -5.75
C GLU A 37 -4.38 2.84 -5.00
N GLN A 38 -4.20 3.06 -3.69
CA GLN A 38 -5.12 3.87 -2.89
C GLN A 38 -5.21 5.31 -3.38
N LYS A 39 -4.07 5.89 -3.79
CA LYS A 39 -4.04 7.22 -4.38
C LYS A 39 -4.83 7.26 -5.68
N ALA A 40 -4.62 6.29 -6.59
CA ALA A 40 -5.36 6.21 -7.85
C ALA A 40 -6.87 6.04 -7.62
N ILE A 41 -7.29 5.23 -6.63
CA ILE A 41 -8.70 5.05 -6.27
C ILE A 41 -9.30 6.37 -5.76
N ARG A 42 -8.59 7.09 -4.89
CA ARG A 42 -9.05 8.40 -4.37
C ARG A 42 -9.18 9.42 -5.50
N GLU A 43 -8.19 9.51 -6.38
CA GLU A 43 -8.22 10.41 -7.54
C GLU A 43 -9.37 10.06 -8.51
N ALA A 44 -9.65 8.78 -8.72
CA ALA A 44 -10.78 8.32 -9.52
C ALA A 44 -12.13 8.65 -8.86
N ALA A 45 -12.24 8.48 -7.54
CA ALA A 45 -13.45 8.81 -6.77
C ALA A 45 -13.73 10.32 -6.75
N ASP A 46 -12.69 11.15 -6.64
CA ASP A 46 -12.80 12.62 -6.67
C ASP A 46 -13.29 13.09 -8.05
N LYS A 47 -12.77 12.50 -9.14
CA LYS A 47 -13.22 12.76 -10.51
C LYS A 47 -14.67 12.34 -10.78
N ALA A 48 -15.08 11.19 -10.26
CA ALA A 48 -16.46 10.72 -10.39
C ALA A 48 -17.45 11.68 -9.70
N THR A 49 -17.10 12.12 -8.48
CA THR A 49 -17.94 13.03 -7.69
C THR A 49 -18.07 14.42 -8.31
N GLN A 50 -17.03 14.91 -9.00
CA GLN A 50 -17.07 16.21 -9.69
C GLN A 50 -17.92 16.21 -10.97
N THR A 51 -18.11 15.05 -11.61
CA THR A 51 -18.89 14.94 -12.85
C THR A 51 -20.41 14.90 -12.57
N GLU A 52 -20.83 14.35 -11.42
CA GLU A 52 -22.25 14.25 -11.01
C GLU A 52 -22.85 15.54 -10.43
N GLN A 53 -22.06 16.57 -10.13
CA GLN A 53 -22.55 17.85 -9.56
C GLN A 53 -22.71 18.97 -10.60
N SER A 54 -22.57 18.66 -11.90
CA SER A 54 -22.57 19.63 -13.00
C SER A 54 -23.74 19.46 -13.98
N GLU A 55 -24.89 18.94 -13.53
CA GLU A 55 -26.10 18.75 -14.36
C GLU A 55 -27.36 19.32 -13.69
#